data_AF-A0A1C0TTR6-F1
#
_entry.id   AF-A0A1C0TTR6-F1
#
_cell.length_a   1.000
_cell.length_b   1.000
_cell.length_c   1.000
_cell.angle_alpha   90.00
_cell.angle_beta   90.00
_cell.angle_gamma   90.00
#
_symmetry.space_group_name_H-M   'P 1'
#
loop_
_entity.id
_entity.type
_entity.pdbx_description
1 polymer ?
#
loop_
_entity_poly.entity_id
_entity_poly.type
_entity_poly.pdbx_seq_one_letter_code
_entity_poly.pdbx_strand_id
1 'polypeptide(L)' 'MSFITPPGSYKSSCRNIHFEGIPGETECYIIALCQKEDGTWVESKLKYDIANLDGKLTWRPDSK' A
#
# COMPACT_ATOMS: atom_id res chain seq x y z
N MET A 1 -1.51 -1.82 17.64
CA MET A 1 -0.42 -1.10 16.95
C MET A 1 -1.05 -0.37 15.78
N SER A 2 -1.05 0.96 15.78
CA SER A 2 -1.54 1.73 14.63
C SER A 2 -0.48 1.66 13.55
N PHE A 3 -0.67 0.79 12.55
CA PHE A 3 0.19 0.75 11.39
C PHE A 3 0.01 2.07 10.62
N ILE A 4 1.02 2.93 10.68
CA ILE A 4 1.05 4.17 9.92
C ILE A 4 0.95 3.80 8.44
N THR A 5 -0.14 4.23 7.80
CA THR A 5 -0.32 4.03 6.37
C THR A 5 0.70 4.86 5.58
N PRO A 6 1.35 4.33 4.52
CA PRO A 6 2.35 5.04 3.76
C PRO A 6 1.88 6.43 3.35
N PRO A 7 2.76 7.44 3.42
CA PRO A 7 2.41 8.74 2.88
C PRO A 7 2.16 8.62 1.37
N GLY A 8 1.24 9.43 0.86
CA GLY A 8 0.96 9.49 -0.57
C GLY A 8 -0.32 10.25 -0.88
N SER A 9 -0.41 10.76 -2.10
CA SER A 9 -1.57 11.52 -2.60
C SER A 9 -2.86 10.71 -2.61
N TYR A 10 -2.77 9.37 -2.74
CA TYR A 10 -3.93 8.48 -2.73
C TYR A 10 -4.86 8.67 -1.52
N LYS A 11 -4.34 9.18 -0.38
CA LYS A 11 -5.16 9.47 0.80
C LYS A 11 -6.23 10.55 0.59
N SER A 12 -6.11 11.39 -0.45
CA SER A 12 -7.13 12.39 -0.77
C SER A 12 -8.35 11.80 -1.48
N SER A 13 -8.22 10.64 -2.11
CA SER A 13 -9.28 9.98 -2.89
C SER A 13 -9.58 8.55 -2.45
N CYS A 14 -8.90 8.04 -1.41
CA CYS A 14 -9.11 6.70 -0.88
C CYS A 14 -9.47 6.72 0.61
N ARG A 15 -10.29 5.74 1.03
CA ARG A 15 -10.75 5.54 2.42
C ARG A 15 -10.65 4.08 2.85
N ASN A 16 -10.84 3.83 4.15
CA ASN A 16 -10.73 2.50 4.77
C ASN A 16 -9.38 1.83 4.48
N ILE A 17 -8.31 2.64 4.47
CA ILE A 17 -6.96 2.20 4.13
C ILE A 17 -6.43 1.33 5.27
N HIS A 18 -6.01 0.11 4.95
CA HIS A 18 -5.42 -0.81 5.91
C HIS A 18 -4.33 -1.66 5.25
N PHE A 19 -3.53 -2.31 6.09
CA PHE A 19 -2.54 -3.29 5.68
C PHE A 19 -3.01 -4.70 5.95
N GLU A 20 -2.66 -5.59 5.04
CA GLU A 20 -2.70 -7.02 5.24
C GLU A 20 -1.30 -7.61 5.04
N GLY A 21 -1.01 -8.70 5.74
CA GLY A 21 0.29 -9.38 5.70
C GLY A 21 1.21 -9.02 6.86
N ILE A 22 2.31 -9.77 6.96
CA ILE A 22 3.33 -9.67 8.01
C ILE A 22 4.69 -9.54 7.31
N PRO A 23 5.40 -8.41 7.45
CA PRO A 23 6.70 -8.21 6.80
C PRO A 23 7.69 -9.34 7.12
N GLY A 24 8.24 -9.96 6.08
CA GLY A 24 9.20 -11.06 6.20
C GLY A 24 8.58 -12.45 6.40
N GLU A 25 7.27 -12.55 6.63
CA GLU A 25 6.56 -13.84 6.75
C GLU A 25 5.56 -14.06 5.60
N THR A 26 4.77 -13.04 5.28
CA THR A 26 3.75 -13.08 4.22
C THR A 26 3.81 -11.83 3.36
N GLU A 27 3.27 -11.94 2.14
CA GLU A 27 3.17 -10.78 1.26
C GLU A 27 2.35 -9.66 1.89
N CYS A 28 2.90 -8.46 1.88
CA CYS A 28 2.25 -7.28 2.43
C CYS A 28 1.48 -6.55 1.34
N TYR A 29 0.26 -6.13 1.66
CA TYR A 29 -0.61 -5.39 0.75
C TYR A 29 -1.23 -4.18 1.44
N ILE A 30 -1.39 -3.10 0.68
CA ILE A 30 -2.25 -1.98 1.04
C ILE A 30 -3.58 -2.20 0.35
N ILE A 31 -4.66 -2.15 1.13
CA ILE A 31 -6.02 -2.28 0.63
C ILE A 31 -6.79 -1.01 1.00
N ALA A 32 -7.54 -0.48 0.03
CA ALA A 32 -8.34 0.71 0.21
C ALA A 32 -9.54 0.75 -0.75
N LEU A 33 -10.58 1.47 -0.37
CA LEU A 33 -11.62 1.90 -1.30
C LEU A 33 -11.21 3.24 -1.91
N CYS A 34 -10.97 3.28 -3.22
CA CYS A 34 -10.54 4.48 -3.94
C CYS A 34 -11.64 4.97 -4.89
N GLN A 35 -11.78 6.30 -4.99
CA GLN A 35 -12.73 6.94 -5.87
C GLN A 35 -12.18 7.04 -7.29
N LYS A 36 -12.96 6.61 -8.28
CA LYS A 36 -12.69 6.83 -9.71
C LYS A 36 -13.03 8.27 -10.10
N GLU A 37 -12.63 8.67 -11.30
CA GLU A 37 -12.96 9.99 -11.87
C GLU A 37 -14.48 10.22 -12.00
N ASP A 38 -15.25 9.16 -12.25
CA ASP A 38 -16.73 9.20 -12.33
C ASP A 38 -17.43 9.29 -10.96
N GLY A 39 -16.66 9.35 -9.87
CA GLY A 39 -17.15 9.44 -8.50
C GLY A 39 -17.51 8.10 -7.84
N THR A 40 -17.50 6.98 -8.59
CA THR A 40 -17.73 5.65 -8.03
C THR A 40 -16.55 5.15 -7.19
N TRP A 41 -16.81 4.28 -6.22
CA TRP A 41 -15.78 3.72 -5.35
C TRP A 41 -15.48 2.27 -5.72
N VAL A 42 -14.21 1.91 -5.75
CA VAL A 42 -13.75 0.55 -6.03
C VAL A 42 -12.72 0.12 -5.01
N GLU A 43 -12.77 -1.16 -4.61
CA GLU A 43 -11.70 -1.74 -3.81
C GLU A 43 -10.44 -1.92 -4.67
N SER A 44 -9.32 -1.45 -4.15
CA SER A 44 -8.02 -1.50 -4.81
C SER A 44 -7.01 -2.13 -3.87
N LYS A 45 -6.13 -2.94 -4.44
CA LYS A 45 -5.06 -3.64 -3.73
C LYS A 45 -3.73 -3.35 -4.40
N LEU A 46 -2.76 -2.92 -3.60
CA LEU A 46 -1.38 -2.66 -4.05
C LEU A 46 -0.43 -3.52 -3.23
N LYS A 47 0.43 -4.30 -3.89
CA LYS A 47 1.51 -5.02 -3.22
C LYS A 47 2.48 -4.01 -2.63
N TYR A 48 2.70 -4.08 -1.33
CA TYR A 48 3.62 -3.21 -0.62
C TYR A 48 5.02 -3.81 -0.65
N ASP A 49 5.69 -3.59 -1.78
CA ASP A 49 7.02 -4.15 -2.04
C ASP A 49 8.10 -3.10 -1.78
N ILE A 50 8.54 -3.04 -0.52
CA ILE A 50 9.63 -2.17 -0.08
C ILE A 50 10.84 -3.03 0.25
N ALA A 51 11.91 -2.85 -0.52
CA ALA A 51 13.18 -3.51 -0.31
C ALA A 51 14.15 -2.58 0.43
N ASN A 52 15.06 -3.16 1.20
CA ASN A 52 16.22 -2.45 1.72
C ASN A 52 17.38 -2.59 0.72
N LEU A 53 17.77 -1.49 0.08
CA LEU A 53 18.94 -1.43 -0.79
C LEU A 53 20.02 -0.59 -0.10
N ASP A 54 21.06 -1.26 0.41
CA ASP A 54 22.20 -0.63 1.09
C ASP A 54 21.82 0.33 2.24
N GLY A 55 20.83 -0.05 3.05
CA GLY A 55 20.34 0.74 4.17
C GLY A 55 19.22 1.72 3.81
N LYS A 56 18.80 1.77 2.54
CA LYS A 56 17.73 2.66 2.06
C LYS A 56 16.48 1.86 1.67
N LEU A 57 15.38 2.13 2.36
CA LEU A 57 14.06 1.61 1.99
C LEU A 57 13.65 2.18 0.63
N THR A 58 13.39 1.30 -0.32
CA THR A 58 13.13 1.63 -1.73
C THR A 58 11.97 0.80 -2.25
N TRP A 59 11.06 1.44 -2.97
CA TRP A 59 9.98 0.73 -3.67
C TRP A 59 10.56 -0.14 -4.80
N ARG A 60 10.25 -1.43 -4.78
CA ARG A 60 10.83 -2.42 -5.71
C ARG A 60 9.82 -3.55 -6.01
N PRO A 61 8.76 -3.28 -6.78
CA PRO A 61 7.68 -4.25 -7.08
C PRO A 61 8.14 -5.43 -7.94
N ASP A 62 9.28 -5.29 -8.62
CA ASP A 62 9.81 -6.27 -9.56
C ASP A 62 11.06 -7.01 -9.00
N SER A 63 11.34 -6.93 -7.69
CA SER A 63 12.33 -7.84 -7.12
C SER A 63 11.79 -9.26 -7.18
N LYS A 64 12.29 -10.00 -8.17
CA LYS A 64 12.23 -11.46 -8.18
C LYS A 64 13.04 -12.04 -7.04
#